data_AF-A0A0C4EQV6-F1
#
_entry.id   AF-A0A0C4EQV6-F1
#
_cell.length_a   1.000
_cell.length_b   1.000
_cell.length_c   1.000
_cell.angle_alpha   90.00
_cell.angle_beta   90.00
_cell.angle_gamma   90.00
#
_symmetry.space_group_name_H-M   'P 1'
#
loop_
_entity.id
_entity.type
_entity.pdbx_description
1 polymer ?
#
loop_
_entity_poly.entity_id
_entity_poly.type
_entity_poly.pdbx_seq_one_letter_code
_entity_poly.pdbx_strand_id
1 'polypeptide(L)'
;MYDLGYTLPDAYLHLQNDQNRSFFVYPADVQLLRRVESRIEQELHEQRKAQQMHRMAVDEPSRSSFLRGCVSFGVSSVHSAKSAATHPSPPPQRPPPRGRPGHTIPGSTTPASTATSPRASCPSTNRTAALGRRSQPTPRVVNSLWHEWKSGPMEMLDMKGVADDGMDSIRPHIERAMAFTEACRVAGGKVLVHCLVGVSRSASIVIAHVMKHCQLDLTSAYLMVRSRRLNILIQPNHLFMWSIKRLETTWSPLPLPMLVPTGPLIPD
;
A
#
# COMPACT_ATOMS: atom_id res chain seq x y z
N MET A 1 19.62 -1.45 -1.48
CA MET A 1 19.62 -0.23 -2.33
C MET A 1 20.65 0.74 -1.79
N TYR A 2 20.31 1.59 -0.82
CA TYR A 2 21.19 2.65 -0.35
C TYR A 2 22.40 2.14 0.45
N ASP A 3 22.22 1.09 1.26
CA ASP A 3 23.32 0.39 1.97
C ASP A 3 24.32 -0.29 1.02
N LEU A 4 23.96 -0.43 -0.25
CA LEU A 4 24.77 -1.04 -1.32
C LEU A 4 25.33 0.01 -2.31
N GLY A 5 25.03 1.30 -2.11
CA GLY A 5 25.59 2.40 -2.89
C GLY A 5 25.09 2.54 -4.34
N TYR A 6 23.99 1.87 -4.71
CA TYR A 6 23.44 1.90 -6.07
C TYR A 6 22.71 3.23 -6.40
N THR A 7 22.81 3.65 -7.66
CA THR A 7 21.99 4.74 -8.22
C THR A 7 20.51 4.33 -8.33
N LEU A 8 19.59 5.28 -8.60
CA LEU A 8 18.17 4.96 -8.78
C LEU A 8 17.93 3.96 -9.93
N PRO A 9 18.56 4.09 -11.12
CA PRO A 9 18.48 3.06 -12.18
C PRO A 9 19.08 1.71 -11.79
N ASP A 10 20.28 1.67 -11.20
CA ASP A 10 20.95 0.40 -10.87
C ASP A 10 20.16 -0.40 -9.84
N ALA A 11 19.61 0.29 -8.83
CA ALA A 11 18.78 -0.32 -7.81
C ALA A 11 17.43 -0.81 -8.35
N TYR A 12 16.87 -0.14 -9.37
CA TYR A 12 15.68 -0.63 -10.08
C TYR A 12 15.99 -1.94 -10.82
N LEU A 13 17.11 -2.00 -11.56
CA LEU A 13 17.57 -3.22 -12.24
C LEU A 13 17.83 -4.35 -11.25
N HIS A 14 18.53 -4.09 -10.14
CA HIS A 14 18.80 -5.09 -9.10
C HIS A 14 17.52 -5.59 -8.42
N LEU A 15 16.53 -4.71 -8.19
CA LEU A 15 15.23 -5.14 -7.64
C LEU A 15 14.48 -6.05 -8.61
N GLN A 16 14.47 -5.71 -9.91
CA GLN A 16 13.76 -6.48 -10.92
C GLN A 16 14.46 -7.82 -11.22
N ASN A 17 15.78 -7.83 -11.40
CA ASN A 17 16.55 -8.99 -11.85
C ASN A 17 16.97 -9.89 -10.67
N ASP A 18 17.75 -9.36 -9.73
CA ASP A 18 18.45 -10.16 -8.70
C ASP A 18 17.60 -10.42 -7.46
N GLN A 19 16.51 -9.66 -7.26
CA GLN A 19 15.58 -9.85 -6.15
C GLN A 19 14.20 -10.32 -6.60
N ASN A 20 13.98 -10.47 -7.92
CA ASN A 20 12.72 -10.92 -8.51
C ASN A 20 11.49 -10.09 -8.06
N ARG A 21 11.69 -8.78 -7.83
CA ARG A 21 10.68 -7.83 -7.35
C ARG A 21 10.30 -6.84 -8.45
N SER A 22 9.37 -7.25 -9.32
CA SER A 22 8.75 -6.36 -10.30
C SER A 22 8.05 -5.17 -9.62
N PHE A 23 8.53 -3.96 -9.89
CA PHE A 23 7.92 -2.70 -9.48
C PHE A 23 7.87 -1.77 -10.70
N PHE A 24 6.81 -0.98 -10.83
CA PHE A 24 6.66 -0.04 -11.95
C PHE A 24 6.84 1.39 -11.44
N VAL A 25 7.79 2.12 -12.01
CA VAL A 25 7.94 3.57 -11.79
C VAL A 25 7.01 4.30 -12.75
N TYR A 26 6.01 5.01 -12.24
CA TYR A 26 5.14 5.83 -13.09
C TYR A 26 5.79 7.19 -13.38
N PRO A 27 5.48 7.86 -14.50
CA PRO A 27 6.04 9.18 -14.83
C PRO A 27 5.83 10.25 -13.74
N ALA A 28 4.77 10.14 -12.95
CA ALA A 28 4.51 11.01 -11.80
C ALA A 28 5.52 10.81 -10.65
N ASP A 29 6.01 9.58 -10.44
CA ASP A 29 6.91 9.24 -9.34
C ASP A 29 8.35 9.66 -9.62
N VAL A 30 8.76 9.78 -10.90
CA VAL A 30 10.13 10.13 -11.30
C VAL A 30 10.61 11.41 -10.60
N GLN A 31 9.75 12.43 -10.49
CA GLN A 31 10.07 13.70 -9.83
C GLN A 31 10.13 13.60 -8.30
N LEU A 32 9.57 12.55 -7.69
CA LEU A 32 9.78 12.24 -6.27
C LEU A 32 11.08 11.46 -6.10
N LEU A 33 11.28 10.42 -6.90
CA LEU A 33 12.45 9.53 -6.82
C LEU A 33 13.77 10.28 -7.07
N ARG A 34 13.84 11.22 -8.02
CA ARG A 34 15.02 12.08 -8.21
C ARG A 34 15.33 12.99 -7.01
N ARG A 35 14.32 13.45 -6.26
CA ARG A 35 14.51 14.22 -5.01
C ARG A 35 14.97 13.34 -3.86
N VAL A 36 14.56 12.06 -3.82
CA VAL A 36 15.05 11.07 -2.87
C VAL A 36 16.51 10.70 -3.17
N GLU A 37 16.83 10.43 -4.43
CA GLU A 37 18.19 10.16 -4.91
C GLU A 37 19.16 11.29 -4.53
N SER A 38 18.88 12.52 -4.95
CA SER A 38 19.75 13.69 -4.67
C SER A 38 19.95 13.95 -3.17
N ARG A 39 18.94 13.70 -2.34
CA ARG A 39 19.07 13.82 -0.88
C ARG A 39 19.98 12.74 -0.30
N ILE A 40 19.87 11.50 -0.76
CA ILE A 40 20.66 10.39 -0.24
C ILE A 40 22.12 10.50 -0.73
N GLU A 41 22.36 11.02 -1.94
CA GLU A 41 23.70 11.40 -2.40
C GLU A 41 24.37 12.43 -1.47
N GLN A 42 23.62 13.45 -1.01
CA GLN A 42 24.09 14.44 -0.04
C GLN A 42 24.43 13.78 1.31
N GLU A 43 23.51 13.01 1.89
CA GLU A 43 23.69 12.33 3.18
C GLU A 43 24.89 11.34 3.14
N LEU A 44 25.10 10.63 2.02
CA LEU A 44 26.27 9.76 1.81
C LEU A 44 27.57 10.55 1.60
N HIS A 45 27.54 11.69 0.92
CA HIS A 45 28.71 12.54 0.71
C HIS A 45 29.18 13.19 2.03
N GLU A 46 28.24 13.61 2.88
CA GLU A 46 28.52 14.09 4.24
C GLU A 46 29.11 12.99 5.12
N GLN A 47 28.56 11.77 5.09
CA GLN A 47 29.13 10.62 5.81
C GLN A 47 30.55 10.29 5.35
N ARG A 48 30.82 10.27 4.05
CA ARG A 48 32.18 10.04 3.51
C ARG A 48 33.17 11.13 3.95
N LYS A 49 32.75 12.40 3.92
CA LYS A 49 33.56 13.52 4.45
C LYS A 49 33.82 13.38 5.95
N ALA A 50 32.81 13.04 6.74
CA ALA A 50 32.96 12.84 8.19
C ALA A 50 33.92 11.67 8.51
N GLN A 51 33.81 10.55 7.80
CA GLN A 51 34.74 9.41 7.92
C GLN A 51 36.17 9.79 7.52
N GLN A 52 36.34 10.56 6.44
CA GLN A 52 37.67 11.02 5.98
C GLN A 52 38.30 12.00 6.98
N MET A 53 37.55 12.97 7.50
CA MET A 53 38.04 13.88 8.55
C MET A 53 38.35 13.14 9.84
N HIS A 54 37.51 12.18 10.25
CA HIS A 54 37.78 11.36 11.44
C HIS A 54 39.07 10.56 11.29
N ARG A 55 39.29 9.92 10.13
CA ARG A 55 40.54 9.21 9.83
C ARG A 55 41.76 10.14 9.89
N MET A 56 41.70 11.30 9.24
CA MET A 56 42.77 12.31 9.27
C MET A 56 43.05 12.85 10.68
N ALA A 57 42.04 12.88 11.57
CA ALA A 57 42.22 13.29 12.97
C ALA A 57 42.76 12.16 13.88
N VAL A 58 42.65 10.90 13.45
CA VAL A 58 43.23 9.73 14.15
C VAL A 58 44.68 9.47 13.70
N ASP A 59 45.02 9.80 12.45
CA ASP A 59 46.36 9.66 11.87
C ASP A 59 47.33 10.82 12.25
N GLU A 60 47.02 11.69 13.23
CA GLU A 60 47.91 12.80 13.67
C GLU A 60 49.06 12.28 14.57
N PRO A 61 50.34 12.34 14.15
CA PRO A 61 51.41 11.61 14.82
C PRO A 61 52.28 12.49 15.73
N SER A 62 51.78 12.79 16.93
CA SER A 62 52.55 13.19 18.14
C SER A 62 53.85 13.99 17.92
N ARG A 63 53.77 15.16 17.26
CA ARG A 63 54.93 16.08 17.10
C ARG A 63 55.04 17.10 18.23
N SER A 64 55.07 16.63 19.48
CA SER A 64 55.13 17.49 20.68
C SER A 64 56.11 17.02 21.78
N SER A 65 57.10 16.18 21.46
CA SER A 65 58.00 15.58 22.46
C SER A 65 59.51 15.69 22.20
N PHE A 66 59.99 16.63 21.37
CA PHE A 66 61.42 17.01 21.33
C PHE A 66 61.65 18.49 20.98
N LEU A 67 61.71 19.35 22.01
CA LEU A 67 62.58 20.53 22.11
C LEU A 67 62.39 21.19 23.49
N ARG A 68 63.11 20.70 24.51
CA ARG A 68 63.22 21.35 25.82
C ARG A 68 64.64 21.89 25.96
N GLY A 69 64.85 23.14 25.53
CA GLY A 69 66.13 23.83 25.60
C GLY A 69 65.99 25.31 25.21
N CYS A 70 66.79 26.18 25.84
CA CYS A 70 66.87 27.61 25.55
C CYS A 70 67.53 27.86 24.16
N VAL A 71 67.51 29.04 23.54
CA VAL A 71 67.55 30.41 24.09
C VAL A 71 66.75 31.43 23.28
N SER A 72 66.49 32.59 23.89
CA SER A 72 65.75 33.74 23.34
C SER A 72 66.48 34.51 22.25
N PHE A 73 65.73 35.15 21.34
CA PHE A 73 65.95 36.54 20.89
C PHE A 73 64.62 37.14 20.38
N GLY A 74 64.54 38.48 20.22
CA GLY A 74 63.33 39.20 19.80
C GLY A 74 63.10 39.24 18.27
N VAL A 75 62.30 40.16 17.70
CA VAL A 75 61.83 41.46 18.23
C VAL A 75 60.50 41.91 17.58
N SER A 76 59.55 42.40 18.41
CA SER A 76 58.43 43.35 18.13
C SER A 76 57.33 43.09 17.08
N SER A 77 56.23 43.85 17.27
CA SER A 77 55.21 44.29 16.28
C SER A 77 54.16 43.28 15.79
N VAL A 78 52.84 43.59 15.76
CA VAL A 78 52.04 44.73 16.29
C VAL A 78 50.59 44.30 16.54
N HIS A 79 49.85 45.07 17.36
CA HIS A 79 48.38 45.14 17.48
C HIS A 79 47.61 43.79 17.52
N SER A 80 47.35 43.23 18.71
CA SER A 80 46.28 43.63 19.65
C SER A 80 44.86 43.36 19.12
N ALA A 81 44.14 42.46 19.79
CA ALA A 81 42.84 41.95 19.37
C ALA A 81 41.66 42.73 19.98
N LYS A 82 40.45 42.47 19.46
CA LYS A 82 39.19 42.50 20.24
C LYS A 82 38.13 41.61 19.60
N SER A 83 38.14 40.32 19.95
CA SER A 83 36.97 39.46 19.83
C SER A 83 36.25 39.46 21.17
N ALA A 84 34.98 39.88 21.19
CA ALA A 84 34.16 39.87 22.39
C ALA A 84 33.41 38.52 22.48
N ALA A 85 33.68 37.76 23.54
CA ALA A 85 33.04 36.46 23.73
C ALA A 85 31.58 36.62 24.18
N THR A 86 30.64 36.21 23.33
CA THR A 86 29.21 36.08 23.67
C THR A 86 28.84 34.60 23.69
N HIS A 87 28.40 34.08 24.84
CA HIS A 87 28.05 32.67 24.99
C HIS A 87 26.79 32.31 24.18
N PRO A 88 26.80 31.24 23.35
CA PRO A 88 25.58 30.68 22.77
C PRO A 88 24.83 29.85 23.83
N SER A 89 23.53 30.13 23.98
CA SER A 89 22.62 29.39 24.89
C SER A 89 22.15 28.06 24.26
N PRO A 90 21.79 27.04 25.07
CA PRO A 90 21.28 25.76 24.56
C PRO A 90 19.89 25.89 23.90
N PRO A 91 19.53 24.97 22.98
CA PRO A 91 18.34 25.10 22.14
C PRO A 91 17.00 24.80 22.86
N PRO A 92 15.89 25.42 22.43
CA PRO A 92 14.58 25.27 23.06
C PRO A 92 13.89 23.92 22.72
N GLN A 93 13.17 23.37 23.71
CA GLN A 93 12.40 22.13 23.57
C GLN A 93 11.01 22.36 22.96
N ARG A 94 10.45 21.31 22.35
CA ARG A 94 9.18 21.36 21.58
C ARG A 94 7.95 21.16 22.50
N PRO A 95 6.91 22.01 22.45
CA PRO A 95 5.73 21.88 23.32
C PRO A 95 4.74 20.79 22.86
N PRO A 96 3.93 20.23 23.79
CA PRO A 96 2.91 19.20 23.51
C PRO A 96 1.58 19.79 23.01
N PRO A 97 0.71 18.98 22.36
CA PRO A 97 -0.61 19.42 21.89
C PRO A 97 -1.62 19.66 23.04
N ARG A 98 -2.45 20.70 22.91
CA ARG A 98 -3.59 20.97 23.81
C ARG A 98 -4.90 20.36 23.27
N GLY A 99 -5.85 20.09 24.17
CA GLY A 99 -7.06 19.30 23.89
C GLY A 99 -8.34 20.07 23.55
N ARG A 100 -9.44 19.31 23.46
CA ARG A 100 -10.83 19.76 23.20
C ARG A 100 -11.46 20.56 24.36
N PRO A 101 -12.43 21.43 24.03
CA PRO A 101 -13.76 21.47 24.63
C PRO A 101 -14.83 20.89 23.66
N GLY A 102 -16.06 20.55 24.06
CA GLY A 102 -16.64 20.51 25.42
C GLY A 102 -17.98 21.24 25.54
N HIS A 103 -19.11 20.57 25.26
CA HIS A 103 -20.48 21.07 25.51
C HIS A 103 -21.41 19.93 25.99
N THR A 104 -22.47 20.28 26.75
CA THR A 104 -22.95 19.43 27.86
C THR A 104 -24.44 19.65 28.23
N ILE A 105 -25.29 18.59 28.19
CA ILE A 105 -26.56 18.40 28.98
C ILE A 105 -27.74 19.36 28.64
N PRO A 106 -29.05 19.12 28.97
CA PRO A 106 -29.79 17.99 29.60
C PRO A 106 -30.79 17.28 28.61
N GLY A 107 -31.72 16.39 28.97
CA GLY A 107 -32.06 15.66 30.22
C GLY A 107 -33.57 15.36 30.39
N SER A 108 -33.96 14.31 31.15
CA SER A 108 -35.35 13.80 31.43
C SER A 108 -36.11 13.16 30.23
N THR A 109 -37.10 12.27 30.37
CA THR A 109 -37.90 11.77 31.54
C THR A 109 -38.26 10.26 31.42
N THR A 110 -38.73 9.66 32.52
CA THR A 110 -39.29 8.27 32.70
C THR A 110 -40.85 8.26 32.54
N PRO A 111 -41.67 7.18 32.78
CA PRO A 111 -41.41 5.86 33.41
C PRO A 111 -42.15 4.59 32.87
N ALA A 112 -41.82 3.41 33.46
CA ALA A 112 -42.62 2.17 33.72
C ALA A 112 -43.43 1.50 32.56
N SER A 113 -43.71 0.18 32.48
CA SER A 113 -43.84 -0.96 33.44
C SER A 113 -43.93 -2.30 32.62
N THR A 114 -44.09 -3.57 33.08
CA THR A 114 -44.10 -4.29 34.39
C THR A 114 -43.70 -5.78 34.16
N ALA A 115 -43.07 -6.45 35.15
CA ALA A 115 -43.02 -7.93 35.36
C ALA A 115 -42.34 -8.81 34.24
N THR A 116 -41.95 -10.08 34.45
CA THR A 116 -42.09 -11.04 35.59
C THR A 116 -40.79 -11.88 35.77
N SER A 117 -40.60 -12.49 36.95
CA SER A 117 -39.51 -13.45 37.29
C SER A 117 -39.94 -14.93 37.03
N PRO A 118 -39.18 -16.03 37.31
CA PRO A 118 -38.22 -16.23 38.42
C PRO A 118 -36.92 -17.08 38.21
N ARG A 119 -35.96 -16.82 39.12
CA ARG A 119 -35.01 -17.73 39.82
C ARG A 119 -34.48 -19.03 39.17
N ALA A 120 -33.14 -19.17 39.16
CA ALA A 120 -32.32 -20.04 40.05
C ALA A 120 -30.83 -19.97 39.64
N SER A 121 -29.80 -20.25 40.47
CA SER A 121 -29.61 -20.25 41.94
C SER A 121 -28.10 -20.29 42.24
N CYS A 122 -27.59 -19.56 43.23
CA CYS A 122 -26.18 -19.62 43.65
C CYS A 122 -25.89 -20.84 44.55
N PRO A 123 -24.60 -21.16 44.77
CA PRO A 123 -24.06 -20.98 46.12
C PRO A 123 -22.77 -20.14 46.16
N SER A 124 -22.35 -19.74 47.37
CA SER A 124 -21.25 -18.82 47.63
C SER A 124 -20.01 -19.51 48.21
N THR A 125 -18.81 -18.95 48.00
CA THR A 125 -17.94 -18.57 49.13
C THR A 125 -16.76 -17.65 48.78
N ASN A 126 -16.52 -16.70 49.68
CA ASN A 126 -15.25 -16.09 50.10
C ASN A 126 -14.24 -15.44 49.11
N ARG A 127 -14.31 -14.10 49.09
CA ARG A 127 -13.35 -13.16 49.75
C ARG A 127 -12.00 -12.83 49.05
N THR A 128 -11.87 -11.52 48.74
CA THR A 128 -10.63 -10.69 48.68
C THR A 128 -9.40 -11.12 47.87
N ALA A 129 -9.19 -10.43 46.75
CA ALA A 129 -7.92 -9.74 46.47
C ALA A 129 -8.16 -8.53 45.56
N ALA A 130 -7.64 -7.34 45.91
CA ALA A 130 -7.68 -6.17 45.04
C ALA A 130 -6.38 -6.11 44.22
N LEU A 131 -6.47 -6.38 42.93
CA LEU A 131 -5.40 -6.14 41.95
C LEU A 131 -5.99 -5.44 40.73
N GLY A 132 -5.25 -4.47 40.20
CA GLY A 132 -5.80 -3.48 39.27
C GLY A 132 -6.37 -4.08 37.98
N ARG A 133 -7.37 -3.40 37.40
CA ARG A 133 -7.81 -3.64 36.01
C ARG A 133 -6.66 -3.31 35.05
N ARG A 134 -5.75 -4.28 34.88
CA ARG A 134 -4.89 -4.35 33.70
C ARG A 134 -5.85 -4.45 32.52
N SER A 135 -5.96 -3.39 31.72
CA SER A 135 -6.73 -3.44 30.48
C SER A 135 -6.19 -4.60 29.66
N GLN A 136 -7.01 -5.62 29.45
CA GLN A 136 -6.63 -6.68 28.52
C GLN A 136 -6.36 -5.99 27.18
N PRO A 137 -5.22 -6.27 26.52
CA PRO A 137 -5.03 -5.78 25.16
C PRO A 137 -6.20 -6.33 24.36
N THR A 138 -7.02 -5.44 23.80
CA THR A 138 -8.06 -5.85 22.85
C THR A 138 -7.37 -6.72 21.80
N PRO A 139 -7.89 -7.92 21.49
CA PRO A 139 -7.23 -8.80 20.55
C PRO A 139 -7.06 -8.00 19.26
N ARG A 140 -5.79 -7.79 18.84
CA ARG A 140 -5.49 -7.07 17.61
C ARG A 140 -6.22 -7.82 16.52
N VAL A 141 -7.24 -7.21 15.92
CA VAL A 141 -8.03 -7.88 14.89
C VAL A 141 -7.12 -8.01 13.67
N VAL A 142 -6.52 -9.19 13.52
CA VAL A 142 -5.56 -9.47 12.45
C VAL A 142 -6.39 -9.78 11.20
N ASN A 143 -6.92 -8.71 10.59
CA ASN A 143 -7.81 -8.71 9.41
C ASN A 143 -7.09 -9.25 8.16
N SER A 144 -6.70 -10.51 8.23
CA SER A 144 -6.36 -11.35 7.10
C SER A 144 -7.61 -12.13 6.76
N LEU A 145 -8.06 -11.99 5.51
CA LEU A 145 -9.23 -12.68 4.94
C LEU A 145 -9.20 -14.19 5.19
N TRP A 146 -8.02 -14.78 5.41
CA TRP A 146 -7.82 -16.18 5.74
C TRP A 146 -8.38 -16.60 7.11
N HIS A 147 -8.35 -15.72 8.12
CA HIS A 147 -8.96 -16.00 9.43
C HIS A 147 -10.48 -15.87 9.35
N GLU A 148 -10.97 -14.82 8.69
CA GLU A 148 -12.39 -14.58 8.45
C GLU A 148 -13.01 -15.72 7.61
N TRP A 149 -12.31 -16.22 6.58
CA TRP A 149 -12.71 -17.43 5.85
C TRP A 149 -12.77 -18.68 6.74
N LYS A 150 -11.77 -18.89 7.60
CA LYS A 150 -11.75 -20.03 8.54
C LYS A 150 -12.83 -19.98 9.62
N SER A 151 -13.37 -18.80 9.95
CA SER A 151 -14.48 -18.67 10.90
C SER A 151 -15.88 -18.90 10.28
N GLY A 152 -15.98 -19.05 8.96
CA GLY A 152 -17.26 -19.29 8.26
C GLY A 152 -18.07 -18.10 7.70
N PRO A 153 -17.88 -16.81 8.04
CA PRO A 153 -18.68 -15.71 7.48
C PRO A 153 -18.33 -15.31 6.03
N MET A 154 -17.32 -15.91 5.38
CA MET A 154 -17.11 -15.76 3.94
C MET A 154 -16.78 -17.09 3.26
N GLU A 155 -17.20 -17.23 2.01
CA GLU A 155 -16.70 -18.24 1.08
C GLU A 155 -15.49 -17.72 0.30
N MET A 156 -14.63 -18.62 -0.18
CA MET A 156 -13.43 -18.25 -0.94
C MET A 156 -13.21 -19.21 -2.12
N LEU A 157 -13.16 -18.65 -3.34
CA LEU A 157 -12.71 -19.35 -4.55
C LEU A 157 -11.26 -18.99 -4.87
N ASP A 158 -10.34 -19.90 -4.57
CA ASP A 158 -8.92 -19.75 -4.92
C ASP A 158 -8.65 -20.22 -6.37
N MET A 159 -8.02 -19.37 -7.18
CA MET A 159 -7.70 -19.60 -8.59
C MET A 159 -6.24 -20.08 -8.75
N LYS A 160 -5.96 -21.26 -8.16
CA LYS A 160 -4.65 -21.94 -8.23
C LYS A 160 -4.26 -22.28 -9.68
N GLY A 161 -2.97 -22.13 -10.02
CA GLY A 161 -2.47 -22.46 -11.35
C GLY A 161 -2.80 -21.41 -12.42
N VAL A 162 -2.81 -20.12 -12.04
CA VAL A 162 -2.84 -19.00 -13.00
C VAL A 162 -1.81 -17.94 -12.58
N ALA A 163 -0.61 -18.04 -13.16
CA ALA A 163 0.40 -16.99 -13.18
C ALA A 163 -0.05 -15.79 -14.03
N ASP A 164 0.76 -14.73 -14.08
CA ASP A 164 0.51 -13.51 -14.86
C ASP A 164 1.55 -13.35 -15.99
N ASP A 165 2.15 -14.47 -16.40
CA ASP A 165 3.38 -14.58 -17.21
C ASP A 165 3.16 -14.56 -18.73
N GLY A 166 1.94 -14.85 -19.19
CA GLY A 166 1.60 -14.98 -20.61
C GLY A 166 1.67 -16.41 -21.15
N MET A 167 1.85 -17.41 -20.28
CA MET A 167 1.77 -18.83 -20.63
C MET A 167 0.48 -19.47 -20.06
N ASP A 168 0.09 -19.14 -18.83
CA ASP A 168 -1.07 -19.74 -18.17
C ASP A 168 -2.42 -19.30 -18.78
N SER A 169 -3.38 -20.23 -18.83
CA SER A 169 -4.72 -19.99 -19.39
C SER A 169 -5.76 -19.69 -18.31
N ILE A 170 -6.27 -18.46 -18.29
CA ILE A 170 -7.33 -18.04 -17.35
C ILE A 170 -8.73 -18.56 -17.74
N ARG A 171 -8.93 -19.12 -18.93
CA ARG A 171 -10.27 -19.51 -19.44
C ARG A 171 -11.03 -20.48 -18.51
N PRO A 172 -10.46 -21.60 -18.02
CA PRO A 172 -11.15 -22.50 -17.08
C PRO A 172 -11.31 -21.92 -15.66
N HIS A 173 -10.85 -20.69 -15.41
CA HIS A 173 -11.08 -19.94 -14.17
C HIS A 173 -12.19 -18.91 -14.32
N ILE A 174 -12.33 -18.29 -15.49
CA ILE A 174 -13.42 -17.35 -15.81
C ILE A 174 -14.80 -17.97 -15.53
N GLU A 175 -15.06 -19.18 -16.03
CA GLU A 175 -16.38 -19.82 -15.89
C GLU A 175 -16.72 -20.15 -14.43
N ARG A 176 -15.77 -20.68 -13.66
CA ARG A 176 -15.93 -20.94 -12.22
C ARG A 176 -16.09 -19.65 -11.41
N ALA A 177 -15.30 -18.62 -11.71
CA ALA A 177 -15.37 -17.34 -11.01
C ALA A 177 -16.68 -16.60 -11.29
N MET A 178 -17.21 -16.67 -12.51
CA MET A 178 -18.54 -16.15 -12.81
C MET A 178 -19.64 -16.93 -12.07
N ALA A 179 -19.59 -18.26 -12.04
CA ALA A 179 -20.58 -19.08 -11.33
C ALA A 179 -20.60 -18.77 -9.82
N PHE A 180 -19.43 -18.65 -9.19
CA PHE A 180 -19.28 -18.22 -7.80
C PHE A 180 -19.80 -16.78 -7.58
N THR A 181 -19.48 -15.86 -8.49
CA THR A 181 -19.96 -14.47 -8.40
C THR A 181 -21.49 -14.39 -8.51
N GLU A 182 -22.07 -15.16 -9.41
CA GLU A 182 -23.52 -15.20 -9.64
C GLU A 182 -24.28 -15.85 -8.48
N ALA A 183 -23.76 -16.95 -7.90
CA ALA A 183 -24.34 -17.55 -6.71
C ALA A 183 -24.37 -16.57 -5.52
N CYS A 184 -23.28 -15.85 -5.29
CA CYS A 184 -23.21 -14.81 -4.26
C CYS A 184 -24.16 -13.63 -4.55
N ARG A 185 -24.30 -13.24 -5.83
CA ARG A 185 -25.25 -12.20 -6.27
C ARG A 185 -26.71 -12.59 -6.00
N VAL A 186 -27.08 -13.84 -6.30
CA VAL A 186 -28.43 -14.39 -6.05
C VAL A 186 -28.72 -14.48 -4.55
N ALA A 187 -27.72 -14.79 -3.72
CA ALA A 187 -27.82 -14.76 -2.26
C ALA A 187 -27.85 -13.34 -1.64
N GLY A 188 -27.82 -12.27 -2.46
CA GLY A 188 -27.78 -10.88 -1.99
C GLY A 188 -26.44 -10.45 -1.37
N GLY A 189 -25.39 -11.26 -1.55
CA GLY A 189 -24.05 -11.03 -1.02
C GLY A 189 -23.21 -10.04 -1.84
N LYS A 190 -21.91 -9.98 -1.52
CA LYS A 190 -20.92 -9.12 -2.20
C LYS A 190 -19.61 -9.89 -2.37
N VAL A 191 -18.98 -9.75 -3.54
CA VAL A 191 -17.74 -10.47 -3.89
C VAL A 191 -16.58 -9.50 -4.03
N LEU A 192 -15.46 -9.82 -3.37
CA LEU A 192 -14.16 -9.16 -3.58
C LEU A 192 -13.30 -9.98 -4.53
N VAL A 193 -13.13 -9.51 -5.77
CA VAL A 193 -12.23 -10.13 -6.75
C VAL A 193 -10.88 -9.42 -6.71
N HIS A 194 -9.83 -10.09 -6.23
CA HIS A 194 -8.48 -9.55 -6.15
C HIS A 194 -7.42 -10.50 -6.74
N CYS A 195 -6.21 -9.98 -6.93
CA CYS A 195 -4.99 -10.78 -7.14
C CYS A 195 -3.85 -10.07 -6.37
N LEU A 196 -2.58 -10.23 -6.78
CA LEU A 196 -1.43 -9.61 -6.10
C LEU A 196 -1.43 -8.07 -6.20
N VAL A 197 -1.52 -7.53 -7.42
CA VAL A 197 -1.46 -6.06 -7.69
C VAL A 197 -2.82 -5.51 -8.16
N GLY A 198 -3.72 -6.39 -8.60
CA GLY A 198 -5.04 -6.01 -9.11
C GLY A 198 -5.05 -5.44 -10.53
N VAL A 199 -3.96 -5.53 -11.29
CA VAL A 199 -3.82 -4.95 -12.65
C VAL A 199 -4.38 -5.87 -13.75
N SER A 200 -4.00 -7.16 -13.73
CA SER A 200 -4.26 -8.12 -14.82
C SER A 200 -5.27 -9.21 -14.45
N ARG A 201 -4.85 -10.28 -13.74
CA ARG A 201 -5.71 -11.46 -13.45
C ARG A 201 -7.11 -11.12 -12.89
N SER A 202 -7.20 -10.29 -11.84
CA SER A 202 -8.49 -9.93 -11.24
C SER A 202 -9.33 -9.02 -12.14
N ALA A 203 -8.69 -8.11 -12.89
CA ALA A 203 -9.39 -7.28 -13.88
C ALA A 203 -9.99 -8.14 -15.00
N SER A 204 -9.25 -9.16 -15.45
CA SER A 204 -9.69 -10.13 -16.48
C SER A 204 -10.98 -10.84 -16.09
N ILE A 205 -11.07 -11.34 -14.85
CA ILE A 205 -12.29 -11.97 -14.32
C ILE A 205 -13.46 -10.98 -14.26
N VAL A 206 -13.23 -9.76 -13.77
CA VAL A 206 -14.28 -8.74 -13.66
C VAL A 206 -14.76 -8.26 -15.04
N ILE A 207 -13.87 -8.10 -16.02
CA ILE A 207 -14.24 -7.77 -17.41
C ILE A 207 -15.12 -8.87 -18.00
N ALA A 208 -14.71 -10.15 -17.88
CA ALA A 208 -15.50 -11.27 -18.40
C ALA A 208 -16.89 -11.36 -17.73
N HIS A 209 -16.97 -11.15 -16.42
CA HIS A 209 -18.26 -11.09 -15.71
C HIS A 209 -19.13 -9.91 -16.19
N VAL A 210 -18.55 -8.71 -16.39
CA VAL A 210 -19.28 -7.54 -16.91
C VAL A 210 -19.76 -7.76 -18.34
N MET A 211 -18.97 -8.37 -19.22
CA MET A 211 -19.41 -8.75 -20.58
C MET A 211 -20.65 -9.64 -20.53
N LYS A 212 -20.58 -10.72 -19.73
CA LYS A 212 -21.67 -11.70 -19.66
C LYS A 212 -22.93 -11.17 -18.96
N HIS A 213 -22.77 -10.46 -17.84
CA HIS A 213 -23.89 -9.97 -17.04
C HIS A 213 -24.54 -8.71 -17.64
N CYS A 214 -23.77 -7.82 -18.27
CA CYS A 214 -24.29 -6.58 -18.87
C CYS A 214 -24.51 -6.68 -20.39
N GLN A 215 -24.27 -7.85 -21.00
CA GLN A 215 -24.38 -8.08 -22.45
C GLN A 215 -23.55 -7.10 -23.29
N LEU A 216 -22.30 -6.87 -22.86
CA LEU A 216 -21.38 -5.91 -23.48
C LEU A 216 -20.27 -6.61 -24.26
N ASP A 217 -19.84 -5.96 -25.34
CA ASP A 217 -18.60 -6.31 -26.03
C ASP A 217 -17.36 -6.09 -25.14
N LEU A 218 -16.23 -6.69 -25.51
CA LEU A 218 -14.99 -6.58 -24.76
C LEU A 218 -14.55 -5.13 -24.55
N THR A 219 -14.76 -4.25 -25.53
CA THR A 219 -14.35 -2.84 -25.49
C THR A 219 -15.18 -2.07 -24.46
N SER A 220 -16.50 -2.16 -24.54
CA SER A 220 -17.41 -1.47 -23.61
C SER A 220 -17.28 -2.00 -22.18
N ALA A 221 -17.11 -3.32 -22.01
CA ALA A 221 -16.87 -3.92 -20.70
C ALA A 221 -15.52 -3.49 -20.11
N TYR A 222 -14.43 -3.49 -20.91
CA TYR A 222 -13.12 -3.00 -20.48
C TYR A 222 -13.18 -1.54 -20.03
N LEU A 223 -13.81 -0.67 -20.84
CA LEU A 223 -13.99 0.75 -20.51
C LEU A 223 -14.85 0.95 -19.25
N MET A 224 -15.90 0.14 -19.06
CA MET A 224 -16.76 0.16 -17.87
C MET A 224 -16.02 -0.27 -16.59
N VAL A 225 -15.09 -1.23 -16.68
CA VAL A 225 -14.25 -1.63 -15.54
C VAL A 225 -13.14 -0.60 -15.29
N ARG A 226 -12.55 -0.02 -16.36
CA ARG A 226 -11.52 1.02 -16.27
C ARG A 226 -12.01 2.31 -15.63
N SER A 227 -13.21 2.79 -15.98
CA SER A 227 -13.80 4.02 -15.43
C SER A 227 -14.15 3.90 -13.94
N ARG A 228 -14.47 2.69 -13.47
CA ARG A 228 -14.72 2.39 -12.04
C ARG A 228 -13.44 2.17 -11.23
N ARG A 229 -12.27 2.08 -11.88
CA ARG A 229 -10.96 1.89 -11.25
C ARG A 229 -9.99 2.95 -11.74
N LEU A 230 -10.22 4.19 -11.30
CA LEU A 230 -9.43 5.35 -11.73
C LEU A 230 -7.97 5.27 -11.23
N ASN A 231 -7.78 4.96 -9.95
CA ASN A 231 -6.49 4.98 -9.24
C ASN A 231 -5.49 3.87 -9.65
N ILE A 232 -5.93 2.87 -10.44
CA ILE A 232 -5.07 1.78 -10.93
C ILE A 232 -5.38 1.58 -12.41
N LEU A 233 -4.37 1.74 -13.27
CA LEU A 233 -4.48 1.32 -14.67
C LEU A 233 -4.62 -0.20 -14.71
N ILE A 234 -5.78 -0.69 -15.13
CA ILE A 234 -5.96 -2.12 -15.45
C ILE A 234 -5.25 -2.42 -16.76
N GLN A 235 -4.56 -3.56 -16.82
CA GLN A 235 -3.87 -4.06 -18.00
C GLN A 235 -3.84 -5.59 -17.93
N PRO A 236 -4.92 -6.27 -18.38
CA PRO A 236 -4.90 -7.72 -18.56
C PRO A 236 -3.78 -8.17 -19.52
N ASN A 237 -3.16 -9.31 -19.20
CA ASN A 237 -2.21 -9.98 -20.08
C ASN A 237 -2.85 -10.26 -21.47
N HIS A 238 -2.06 -10.18 -22.55
CA HIS A 238 -2.56 -10.40 -23.92
C HIS A 238 -3.24 -11.77 -24.09
N LEU A 239 -2.72 -12.83 -23.45
CA LEU A 239 -3.33 -14.17 -23.49
C LEU A 239 -4.71 -14.18 -22.80
N PHE A 240 -4.90 -13.36 -21.75
CA PHE A 240 -6.20 -13.21 -21.09
C PHE A 240 -7.17 -12.39 -21.96
N MET A 241 -6.71 -11.28 -22.57
CA MET A 241 -7.54 -10.50 -23.50
C MET A 241 -8.03 -11.36 -24.67
N TRP A 242 -7.16 -12.18 -25.25
CA TRP A 242 -7.53 -13.14 -26.29
C TRP A 242 -8.51 -14.20 -25.79
N SER A 243 -8.27 -14.76 -24.59
CA SER A 243 -9.16 -15.74 -23.97
C SER A 243 -10.57 -15.18 -23.75
N ILE A 244 -10.69 -13.91 -23.35
CA ILE A 244 -11.96 -13.22 -23.15
C ILE A 244 -12.61 -12.82 -24.49
N LYS A 245 -11.85 -12.37 -25.48
CA LYS A 245 -12.38 -12.09 -26.83
C LYS A 245 -12.97 -13.34 -27.49
N ARG A 246 -12.39 -14.53 -27.20
CA ARG A 246 -12.94 -15.85 -27.56
C ARG A 246 -14.13 -16.33 -26.71
N LEU A 247 -14.61 -15.53 -25.77
CA LEU A 247 -15.84 -15.77 -25.02
C LEU A 247 -16.96 -14.82 -25.47
N GLU A 248 -16.61 -13.62 -25.95
CA GLU A 248 -17.54 -12.69 -26.62
C GLU A 248 -18.34 -13.40 -27.73
N THR A 249 -17.66 -14.08 -28.65
CA THR A 249 -18.30 -14.87 -29.74
C THR A 249 -19.11 -16.08 -29.27
N THR A 250 -19.01 -16.45 -27.98
CA THR A 250 -19.76 -17.54 -27.35
C THR A 250 -20.95 -17.02 -26.52
N TRP A 251 -20.97 -15.73 -26.16
CA TRP A 251 -21.96 -15.14 -25.26
C TRP A 251 -22.80 -14.02 -25.89
N SER A 252 -22.31 -13.39 -26.95
CA SER A 252 -23.18 -12.60 -27.83
C SER A 252 -24.32 -13.49 -28.32
N PRO A 253 -25.57 -13.02 -28.33
CA PRO A 253 -26.62 -13.68 -29.09
C PRO A 253 -26.20 -13.76 -30.57
N LEU A 254 -26.74 -14.74 -31.30
CA LEU A 254 -26.58 -14.80 -32.75
C LEU A 254 -26.89 -13.41 -33.34
N PRO A 255 -26.05 -12.89 -34.27
CA PRO A 255 -26.33 -11.60 -34.88
C PRO A 255 -27.72 -11.64 -35.49
N LEU A 256 -28.58 -10.69 -35.10
CA LEU A 256 -29.85 -10.48 -35.78
C LEU A 256 -29.57 -10.40 -37.28
N PRO A 257 -30.30 -11.15 -38.12
CA PRO A 257 -29.99 -11.24 -39.53
C PRO A 257 -29.93 -9.82 -40.11
N MET A 258 -28.81 -9.48 -40.72
CA MET A 258 -28.56 -8.16 -41.31
C MET A 258 -29.78 -7.79 -42.14
N LEU A 259 -30.50 -6.74 -41.72
CA LEU A 259 -31.72 -6.30 -42.39
C LEU A 259 -31.33 -5.58 -43.69
N VAL A 260 -30.96 -6.38 -44.69
CA VAL A 260 -30.69 -5.90 -46.05
C VAL A 260 -31.93 -5.13 -46.50
N PRO A 261 -31.81 -3.84 -46.88
CA PRO A 261 -32.96 -3.07 -47.33
C PRO A 261 -33.44 -3.58 -48.70
N THR A 262 -34.31 -4.60 -48.69
CA THR A 262 -35.11 -4.98 -49.85
C THR A 262 -36.24 -3.97 -50.06
N GLY A 263 -35.85 -2.70 -50.27
CA GLY A 263 -36.74 -1.70 -50.83
C GLY A 263 -37.07 -2.11 -52.27
N PRO A 264 -38.33 -1.98 -52.71
CA PRO A 264 -38.69 -2.32 -54.09
C PRO A 264 -37.96 -1.39 -55.05
N LEU A 265 -37.56 -1.94 -56.20
CA LEU A 265 -37.22 -1.12 -57.37
C LEU A 265 -38.48 -0.34 -57.78
N ILE A 266 -38.40 0.99 -57.71
CA ILE A 266 -39.44 1.87 -58.26
C ILE A 266 -39.22 1.91 -59.79
N PRO A 267 -40.19 1.50 -60.62
CA PRO A 267 -40.17 1.82 -62.03
C PRO A 267 -40.70 3.25 -62.24
N ASP A 268 -39.98 4.03 -63.05
CA ASP A 268 -40.47 4.80 -64.21
C ASP A 268 -39.28 5.51 -64.88
#